data_AF-A0A0W0YJU0-F1
#
_entry.id   AF-A0A0W0YJU0-F1
#
_cell.length_a   1.000
_cell.length_b   1.000
_cell.length_c   1.000
_cell.angle_alpha   90.00
_cell.angle_beta   90.00
_cell.angle_gamma   90.00
#
_symmetry.space_group_name_H-M   'P 1'
#
loop_
_entity.id
_entity.type
_entity.pdbx_description
1 polymer ?
#
loop_
_entity_poly.entity_id
_entity_poly.type
_entity_poly.pdbx_seq_one_letter_code
_entity_poly.pdbx_strand_id
1 'polypeptide(L)'
;MNDLYSNEVSLLFNFFYPCIKLIDKVRIQSKIKKKYDKPQTPYQRLMASSCLTLDQKKTLQEQFITLDPFNLQKKIQKKLKLVFRLVQVQNTKQRKAI
;
A
#
# COMPACT_ATOMS: atom_id res chain seq x y z
N MET A 1 11.97 10.42 3.03
CA MET A 1 10.85 9.57 3.49
C MET A 1 9.79 9.38 2.42
N ASN A 2 9.30 10.45 1.76
CA ASN A 2 8.22 10.35 0.76
C ASN A 2 8.52 9.41 -0.42
N ASP A 3 9.78 9.28 -0.83
CA ASP A 3 10.19 8.39 -1.94
C ASP A 3 9.82 6.91 -1.70
N LEU A 4 10.11 6.35 -0.52
CA LEU A 4 9.76 4.97 -0.17
C LEU A 4 8.26 4.71 -0.29
N TYR A 5 7.45 5.66 0.20
CA TYR A 5 6.00 5.52 0.23
C TYR A 5 5.38 5.73 -1.14
N SER A 6 5.84 6.73 -1.89
CA SER A 6 5.29 7.09 -3.20
C SER A 6 5.59 6.02 -4.25
N ASN A 7 6.73 5.34 -4.13
CA ASN A 7 7.19 4.35 -5.09
C ASN A 7 6.90 2.92 -4.60
N GLU A 8 7.80 2.31 -3.83
CA GLU A 8 7.72 0.86 -3.62
C GLU A 8 6.54 0.43 -2.77
N VAL A 9 6.24 1.15 -1.69
CA VAL A 9 5.14 0.78 -0.79
C VAL A 9 3.79 0.96 -1.51
N SER A 10 3.59 2.09 -2.20
CA SER A 10 2.38 2.32 -2.99
C SER A 10 2.14 1.21 -4.01
N LEU A 11 3.17 0.83 -4.78
CA LEU A 11 3.05 -0.24 -5.78
C LEU A 11 2.72 -1.58 -5.14
N LEU A 12 3.41 -1.94 -4.05
CA LEU A 12 3.17 -3.22 -3.38
C LEU A 12 1.74 -3.31 -2.83
N PHE A 13 1.27 -2.27 -2.15
CA PHE A 13 -0.07 -2.25 -1.55
C PHE A 13 -1.20 -2.18 -2.58
N ASN A 14 -1.04 -1.40 -3.65
CA ASN A 14 -2.10 -1.20 -4.63
C ASN A 14 -2.30 -2.41 -5.54
N PHE A 15 -1.22 -3.12 -5.89
CA PHE A 15 -1.29 -4.23 -6.84
C PHE A 15 -1.43 -5.60 -6.18
N PHE A 16 -0.80 -5.84 -5.02
CA PHE A 16 -0.64 -7.19 -4.47
C PHE A 16 -1.34 -7.46 -3.14
N TYR A 17 -1.69 -6.44 -2.35
CA TYR A 17 -2.35 -6.65 -1.06
C TYR A 17 -3.88 -6.47 -1.14
N PRO A 18 -4.68 -7.52 -0.83
CA PRO A 18 -6.12 -7.40 -0.82
C PRO A 18 -6.58 -6.54 0.35
N CYS A 19 -7.56 -5.68 0.09
CA CYS A 19 -8.15 -4.78 1.07
C CYS A 19 -9.67 -4.98 1.12
N ILE A 20 -10.19 -5.19 2.32
CA ILE A 20 -11.63 -5.25 2.59
C ILE A 20 -12.17 -3.82 2.72
N LYS A 21 -13.24 -3.49 2.02
CA LYS A 21 -13.93 -2.20 2.14
C LYS A 21 -15.27 -2.39 2.84
N LEU A 22 -15.65 -1.40 3.64
CA LEU A 22 -16.98 -1.33 4.24
C LEU A 22 -17.95 -0.82 3.17
N ILE A 23 -18.92 -1.63 2.79
CA ILE A 23 -19.92 -1.27 1.76
C ILE A 23 -21.08 -0.53 2.42
N ASP A 24 -21.52 -1.02 3.58
CA ASP A 24 -22.69 -0.49 4.24
C ASP A 24 -22.55 -0.59 5.76
N LYS A 25 -23.16 0.36 6.45
CA LYS A 25 -23.28 0.37 7.91
C LYS A 25 -24.68 0.86 8.27
N VAL A 26 -25.42 0.05 9.02
CA VAL A 26 -26.78 0.38 9.45
C VAL A 26 -26.85 0.30 10.97
N ARG A 27 -27.50 1.29 11.59
CA ARG A 27 -27.79 1.30 13.02
C ARG A 27 -29.14 0.65 13.26
N ILE A 28 -29.16 -0.39 14.09
CA ILE A 28 -30.38 -1.09 14.53
C ILE A 28 -30.43 -0.94 16.04
N GLN A 29 -31.31 -0.04 16.52
CA GLN A 29 -31.41 0.36 17.93
C GLN A 29 -30.06 0.83 18.51
N SER A 30 -29.50 0.09 19.48
CA SER A 30 -28.22 0.38 20.13
C SER A 30 -27.01 -0.24 19.42
N LYS A 31 -27.20 -1.06 18.37
CA LYS A 31 -26.12 -1.78 17.68
C LYS A 31 -25.87 -1.26 16.26
N ILE A 32 -24.60 -1.31 15.83
CA ILE A 32 -24.20 -1.00 14.44
C ILE A 32 -23.84 -2.31 13.74
N LYS A 33 -24.57 -2.67 12.67
CA LYS A 33 -24.21 -3.77 11.78
C LYS A 33 -23.42 -3.23 10.59
N LYS A 34 -22.29 -3.86 10.29
CA LYS A 34 -21.38 -3.49 9.19
C LYS A 34 -21.39 -4.60 8.14
N LYS A 35 -21.55 -4.25 6.87
CA LYS A 35 -21.43 -5.17 5.73
C LYS A 35 -20.16 -4.85 4.97
N TYR A 36 -19.29 -5.84 4.85
CA TYR A 36 -18.01 -5.72 4.18
C TYR A 36 -18.03 -6.37 2.80
N ASP A 37 -17.19 -5.83 1.92
CA ASP A 37 -16.92 -6.36 0.59
C ASP A 37 -16.06 -7.62 0.63
N LYS A 38 -16.02 -8.35 -0.48
CA LYS A 38 -15.02 -9.40 -0.69
C LYS A 38 -13.61 -8.78 -0.70
N PRO A 39 -12.59 -9.47 -0.15
CA PRO A 39 -11.21 -9.00 -0.24
C PRO A 39 -10.76 -8.87 -1.70
N GLN A 40 -10.34 -7.67 -2.11
CA GLN A 40 -9.82 -7.38 -3.45
C GLN A 40 -8.69 -6.35 -3.37
N THR A 41 -7.70 -6.45 -4.25
CA THR A 41 -6.66 -5.41 -4.34
C THR A 41 -7.23 -4.13 -4.93
N PRO A 42 -6.69 -2.95 -4.60
CA PRO A 42 -7.08 -1.70 -5.26
C PRO A 42 -7.01 -1.78 -6.79
N TYR A 43 -5.97 -2.41 -7.34
CA TYR A 43 -5.85 -2.70 -8.77
C TYR A 43 -7.03 -3.50 -9.32
N GLN A 44 -7.38 -4.63 -8.68
CA GLN A 44 -8.52 -5.46 -9.10
C GLN A 44 -9.83 -4.69 -9.09
N ARG A 45 -10.07 -3.90 -8.02
CA ARG A 45 -11.27 -3.06 -7.91
C ARG A 45 -11.32 -2.00 -9.01
N LEU A 46 -10.19 -1.39 -9.33
CA LEU A 46 -10.09 -0.36 -10.35
C LEU A 46 -10.31 -0.95 -11.76
N MET A 47 -9.76 -2.14 -12.04
CA MET A 47 -9.99 -2.87 -13.30
C MET A 47 -11.46 -3.25 -13.50
N ALA A 48 -12.16 -3.62 -12.42
CA ALA A 48 -13.59 -3.92 -12.42
C ALA A 48 -14.48 -2.67 -12.50
N SER A 49 -13.95 -1.47 -12.23
CA SER A 49 -14.71 -0.23 -12.29
C SER A 49 -14.93 0.27 -13.73
N SER A 50 -15.97 1.08 -13.92
CA SER A 50 -16.27 1.80 -15.17
C SER A 50 -15.54 3.14 -15.29
N CYS A 51 -14.70 3.50 -14.31
CA CYS A 51 -14.07 4.82 -14.23
C CYS A 51 -12.86 5.00 -15.16
N LEU A 52 -12.36 3.91 -15.76
CA LEU A 52 -11.15 3.92 -16.59
C LEU A 52 -11.47 3.71 -18.07
N THR A 53 -10.71 4.40 -18.92
CA THR A 53 -10.67 4.11 -20.36
C THR A 53 -9.96 2.79 -20.63
N LEU A 54 -10.15 2.23 -21.83
CA LEU A 54 -9.49 0.98 -22.23
C LEU A 54 -7.96 1.10 -22.20
N ASP A 55 -7.43 2.24 -22.65
CA ASP A 55 -5.99 2.51 -22.65
C ASP A 55 -5.42 2.56 -21.24
N GLN A 56 -6.12 3.18 -20.29
CA GLN A 56 -5.72 3.22 -18.87
C GLN A 56 -5.73 1.83 -18.23
N LYS A 57 -6.68 0.96 -18.60
CA LYS A 57 -6.69 -0.43 -18.13
C LYS A 57 -5.51 -1.20 -18.68
N LYS A 58 -5.15 -0.98 -19.95
CA LYS A 58 -4.01 -1.63 -20.60
C LYS A 58 -2.69 -1.23 -19.94
N THR A 59 -2.47 0.06 -19.69
CA THR A 59 -1.24 0.52 -19.02
C THR A 59 -1.10 -0.04 -17.60
N LEU A 60 -2.20 -0.11 -16.84
CA LEU A 60 -2.19 -0.73 -15.52
C LEU A 60 -1.90 -2.24 -15.57
N GLN A 61 -2.40 -2.93 -16.60
CA GLN A 61 -2.12 -4.35 -16.79
C GLN A 61 -0.66 -4.60 -17.16
N GLU A 62 -0.09 -3.81 -18.05
CA GLU A 62 1.34 -3.86 -18.40
C GLU A 62 2.22 -3.57 -17.16
N GLN A 63 1.82 -2.59 -16.35
CA GLN A 63 2.49 -2.32 -15.08
C GLN A 63 2.39 -3.51 -14.11
N PHE A 64 1.23 -4.14 -13.99
CA PHE A 64 1.07 -5.31 -13.13
C PHE A 64 1.96 -6.48 -13.55
N ILE A 65 2.06 -6.75 -14.86
CA ILE A 65 2.89 -7.83 -15.42
C ILE A 65 4.38 -7.59 -15.16
N THR A 66 4.83 -6.33 -15.21
CA THR A 66 6.24 -5.97 -15.00
C THR A 66 6.65 -5.91 -13.53
N LEU A 67 5.69 -5.80 -12.61
CA LEU A 67 5.97 -5.71 -11.17
C LEU A 67 6.17 -7.08 -10.54
N ASP A 68 7.23 -7.19 -9.74
CA ASP A 68 7.49 -8.37 -8.89
C ASP A 68 7.36 -7.98 -7.41
N PRO A 69 6.42 -8.60 -6.66
CA PRO A 69 6.20 -8.29 -5.25
C PRO A 69 7.43 -8.58 -4.37
N PHE A 70 8.23 -9.61 -4.69
CA PHE A 70 9.42 -9.95 -3.90
C PHE A 70 10.53 -8.92 -4.11
N ASN A 71 10.70 -8.44 -5.34
CA ASN A 71 11.66 -7.39 -5.64
C ASN A 71 11.26 -6.06 -4.98
N LEU A 72 9.97 -5.71 -5.00
CA LEU A 72 9.45 -4.55 -4.27
C LEU A 72 9.73 -4.67 -2.77
N GLN A 73 9.45 -5.83 -2.16
CA GLN A 73 9.69 -6.05 -0.74
C GLN A 73 11.17 -5.93 -0.38
N LYS A 74 12.07 -6.50 -1.19
CA LYS A 74 13.53 -6.35 -1.00
C LYS A 74 13.97 -4.89 -1.05
N LYS A 75 13.47 -4.11 -2.01
CA LYS A 75 13.76 -2.67 -2.12
C LYS A 75 13.27 -1.89 -0.89
N ILE A 76 12.06 -2.16 -0.43
CA ILE A 76 11.48 -1.55 0.79
C ILE A 76 12.39 -1.84 1.99
N GLN A 77 12.77 -3.10 2.21
CA GLN A 77 13.62 -3.48 3.34
C GLN A 77 15.00 -2.80 3.29
N LYS A 78 15.61 -2.70 2.11
CA LYS A 78 16.89 -2.00 1.92
C LYS A 78 16.78 -0.52 2.31
N LYS A 79 15.72 0.17 1.85
CA LYS A 79 15.48 1.58 2.17
C LYS A 79 15.18 1.78 3.65
N LEU A 80 14.35 0.93 4.26
CA LEU A 80 14.08 0.98 5.70
C LEU A 80 15.35 0.79 6.54
N LYS A 81 16.21 -0.17 6.18
CA LYS A 81 17.49 -0.38 6.88
C LYS A 81 18.38 0.87 6.86
N LEU A 82 18.39 1.60 5.75
CA LEU A 82 19.12 2.87 5.64
C LEU A 82 18.51 3.94 6.56
N VAL A 83 17.19 4.11 6.53
CA VAL A 83 16.49 5.07 7.39
C VAL A 83 16.76 4.78 8.87
N PHE A 84 16.59 3.52 9.29
CA PHE A 84 16.83 3.14 10.69
C PHE A 84 18.28 3.34 11.10
N ARG A 85 19.26 3.06 10.23
CA ARG A 85 20.67 3.36 10.51
C ARG A 85 20.87 4.85 10.77
N LEU A 86 20.30 5.73 9.95
CA LEU A 86 20.43 7.18 10.14
C LEU A 86 19.82 7.65 11.47
N VAL A 87 18.65 7.13 11.83
CA VAL A 87 17.99 7.46 13.11
C VAL A 87 18.82 6.98 14.31
N GLN A 88 19.36 5.76 14.26
CA GLN A 88 20.20 5.22 15.35
C GLN A 88 21.50 6.04 15.53
N VAL A 89 22.10 6.52 14.44
CA VAL A 89 23.26 7.42 14.47
C VAL A 89 22.91 8.78 15.08
N GLN A 90 21.70 9.29 14.86
CA GLN A 90 21.25 10.54 15.48
C GLN A 90 21.01 10.38 16.99
N ASN A 91 20.37 9.28 17.42
CA ASN A 91 20.13 9.00 18.84
C ASN A 91 21.43 8.83 19.64
N THR A 92 22.46 8.22 19.05
CA THR A 92 23.77 8.07 19.69
C THR A 92 24.54 9.39 19.79
N LYS A 93 24.38 10.31 18.82
CA LYS A 93 24.92 11.68 18.94
C LYS A 93 24.19 12.52 20.00
N GLN A 94 22.87 12.38 20.12
CA GLN A 94 22.07 13.11 21.12
C GLN A 94 22.34 12.65 22.56
N ARG A 95 22.71 11.37 22.76
CA ARG A 95 23.06 10.80 24.07
C ARG A 95 24.47 11.14 24.55
N LYS A 96 25.23 11.94 23.80
CA LYS A 96 26.64 12.27 24.09
C LYS A 96 26.81 13.50 24.98
N ALA A 97 25.90 13.70 25.91
CA ALA A 97 25.99 14.68 26.98
C ALA A 97 25.84 13.95 28.32
N ILE A 98 26.98 13.55 28.88
CA ILE A 98 27.38 13.41 30.29
C ILE A 98 28.91 13.29 30.25
#